data_AF-A0A418M470-F1
#
_entry.id   AF-A0A418M470-F1
#
_cell.length_a   1.000
_cell.length_b   1.000
_cell.length_c   1.000
_cell.angle_alpha   90.00
_cell.angle_beta   90.00
_cell.angle_gamma   90.00
#
_symmetry.space_group_name_H-M   'P 1'
#
loop_
_entity.id
_entity.type
_entity.pdbx_description
1 polymer ?
#
loop_
_entity_poly.entity_id
_entity_poly.type
_entity_poly.pdbx_seq_one_letter_code
_entity_poly.pdbx_strand_id
1 'polypeptide(L)'
;MAEQDKDKTIAELQKKVETLEKEPSVVKLVKEDLTKAEAQVAELSRQVSTLKNVNESQAAALGEAATIIDELKQKLADKETTSVEIPTVSVGKETYELLTDFSWKGQEITIDVLREDAKLAAELVKEGVSTLRKVIKKS
;
A
#
# COMPACT_ATOMS: atom_id res chain seq x y z
N MET A 1 43.32 56.93 50.10
CA MET A 1 43.12 56.82 48.63
C MET A 1 43.71 55.53 48.07
N ALA A 2 44.99 55.21 48.31
CA ALA A 2 45.62 53.99 47.77
C ALA A 2 44.98 52.65 48.19
N GLU A 3 44.33 52.57 49.35
CA GLU A 3 43.66 51.34 49.83
C GLU A 3 42.31 51.12 49.12
N GLN A 4 41.58 52.20 48.85
CA GLN A 4 40.29 52.17 48.16
C GLN A 4 40.43 51.80 46.66
N ASP A 5 41.57 52.12 46.04
CA ASP A 5 41.89 51.70 44.66
C ASP A 5 42.28 50.21 44.58
N LYS A 6 42.88 49.66 45.64
CA LYS A 6 43.17 48.23 45.74
C LYS A 6 41.90 47.41 45.89
N ASP A 7 40.97 47.85 46.74
CA ASP A 7 39.69 47.16 46.95
C ASP A 7 38.85 47.10 45.67
N LYS A 8 38.82 48.18 44.87
CA LYS A 8 38.17 48.18 43.55
C LYS A 8 38.83 47.19 42.58
N THR A 9 40.16 47.16 42.54
CA THR A 9 40.91 46.24 41.68
C THR A 9 40.64 44.78 42.06
N ILE A 10 40.54 44.48 43.37
CA ILE A 10 40.22 43.13 43.87
C ILE A 10 38.80 42.73 43.44
N ALA A 11 37.81 43.61 43.59
CA ALA A 11 36.44 43.34 43.18
C ALA A 11 36.31 43.09 41.65
N GLU A 12 37.03 43.85 40.83
CA GLU A 12 37.07 43.65 39.38
C GLU A 12 37.71 42.31 38.99
N LEU A 13 38.82 41.94 39.64
CA LEU A 13 39.49 40.66 39.41
C LEU A 13 38.61 39.47 39.85
N GLN A 14 37.92 39.58 40.99
CA GLN A 14 36.98 38.55 41.45
C GLN A 14 35.84 38.34 40.44
N LYS A 15 35.25 39.42 39.93
CA LYS A 15 34.21 39.35 38.89
C LYS A 15 34.73 38.71 37.60
N LYS A 16 35.99 39.01 37.23
CA LYS A 16 36.64 38.43 36.05
C LYS A 16 36.92 36.94 36.23
N VAL A 17 37.37 36.51 37.41
CA VAL A 17 37.54 35.09 37.75
C VAL A 17 36.20 34.35 37.69
N GLU A 18 35.14 34.90 38.29
CA GLU A 18 33.82 34.27 38.27
C GLU A 18 33.25 34.12 36.84
N THR A 19 33.54 35.10 35.97
CA THR A 19 33.16 35.04 34.54
C THR A 19 33.96 33.97 33.81
N LEU A 20 35.28 33.93 34.01
CA LEU A 20 36.17 32.95 33.39
C LEU A 20 35.93 31.52 33.88
N GLU A 21 35.39 31.31 35.07
CA GLU A 21 34.98 29.99 35.55
C GLU A 21 33.68 29.49 34.89
N LYS A 22 32.78 30.41 34.52
CA LYS A 22 31.52 30.10 33.84
C LYS A 22 31.72 29.80 32.35
N GLU A 23 32.65 30.48 31.68
CA GLU A 23 32.92 30.32 30.24
C GLU A 23 33.21 28.86 29.81
N PRO A 24 34.09 28.08 30.47
CA PRO A 24 34.33 26.68 30.12
C PRO A 24 33.09 25.80 30.22
N SER A 25 32.21 26.07 31.18
CA SER A 25 30.96 25.34 31.38
C SER A 25 29.98 25.61 30.23
N VAL A 26 29.87 26.87 29.79
CA VAL A 26 29.06 27.25 28.63
C VAL A 26 29.62 26.64 27.35
N VAL A 27 30.95 26.69 27.14
CA VAL A 27 31.61 26.08 25.97
C VAL A 27 31.39 24.57 25.94
N LYS A 28 31.39 23.89 27.09
CA LYS A 28 31.10 22.46 27.18
C LYS A 28 29.67 22.14 26.75
N LEU A 29 28.68 22.90 27.25
CA LEU A 29 27.28 22.73 26.86
C LEU A 29 27.08 22.93 25.35
N VAL A 30 27.66 24.00 24.79
CA VAL A 30 27.58 24.27 23.34
C VAL A 30 28.22 23.15 22.51
N LYS A 31 29.34 22.57 22.97
CA LYS A 31 29.96 21.41 22.29
C LYS A 31 29.09 20.16 22.36
N GLU A 32 28.45 19.90 23.50
CA GLU A 32 27.53 18.77 23.65
C GLU A 32 26.31 18.93 22.75
N ASP A 33 25.74 20.14 22.66
CA ASP A 33 24.61 20.43 21.79
C ASP A 33 24.99 20.38 20.31
N LEU A 34 26.19 20.86 19.95
CA LEU A 34 26.72 20.72 18.59
C LEU A 34 26.88 19.24 18.20
N THR A 35 27.44 18.42 19.09
CA THR A 35 27.62 16.98 18.85
C THR A 35 26.27 16.28 18.66
N LYS A 36 25.24 16.64 19.46
CA LYS A 36 23.89 16.12 19.29
C LYS A 36 23.26 16.56 17.97
N ALA A 37 23.44 17.83 17.59
CA ALA A 37 22.92 18.36 16.34
C ALA A 37 23.57 17.67 15.13
N GLU A 38 24.88 17.44 15.15
CA GLU A 38 25.60 16.69 14.11
C GLU A 38 25.08 15.26 13.97
N ALA A 39 24.85 14.58 15.11
CA ALA A 39 24.26 13.23 15.10
C ALA A 39 22.84 13.22 14.51
N GLN A 40 22.02 14.22 14.84
CA GLN A 40 20.68 14.38 14.27
C GLN A 40 20.71 14.65 12.77
N VAL A 41 21.62 15.50 12.30
CA VAL A 41 21.78 15.79 10.86
C VAL A 41 22.22 14.54 10.09
N ALA A 42 23.13 13.74 10.65
CA ALA A 42 23.55 12.48 10.04
C ALA A 42 22.39 11.48 9.94
N GLU A 43 21.59 11.34 11.00
CA GLU A 43 20.43 10.45 11.00
C GLU A 43 19.33 10.93 10.03
N LEU A 44 19.02 12.22 10.00
CA LEU A 44 18.07 12.79 9.03
C LEU A 44 18.54 12.58 7.59
N SER A 45 19.83 12.75 7.32
CA SER A 45 20.42 12.49 5.99
C SER A 45 20.26 11.02 5.59
N ARG A 46 20.42 10.10 6.54
CA ARG A 46 20.20 8.66 6.31
C ARG A 46 18.74 8.34 6.01
N GLN A 47 17.82 8.94 6.76
CA GLN A 47 16.38 8.78 6.55
C GLN A 47 15.94 9.32 5.18
N VAL A 48 16.41 10.49 4.77
CA VAL A 48 16.13 11.06 3.45
C VAL A 48 16.62 10.14 2.33
N SER A 49 17.84 9.62 2.45
CA SER A 49 18.38 8.67 1.45
C SER A 49 17.53 7.40 1.36
N THR A 50 17.10 6.87 2.51
CA THR A 50 16.24 5.67 2.58
C THR A 50 14.88 5.93 1.93
N LEU A 51 14.24 7.05 2.27
CA LEU A 51 12.95 7.43 1.71
C LEU A 51 13.03 7.65 0.20
N LYS A 52 14.12 8.23 -0.30
CA LYS A 52 14.35 8.41 -1.73
C LYS A 52 14.41 7.06 -2.46
N ASN A 53 15.17 6.10 -1.94
CA ASN A 53 15.27 4.76 -2.53
C ASN A 53 13.92 4.02 -2.53
N VAL A 54 13.16 4.14 -1.42
CA VAL A 54 11.82 3.55 -1.34
C VAL A 54 10.88 4.18 -2.37
N ASN A 55 10.92 5.49 -2.52
CA ASN A 55 10.06 6.20 -3.48
C ASN A 55 10.39 5.82 -4.93
N GLU A 56 11.69 5.71 -5.27
CA GLU A 56 12.13 5.25 -6.60
C GLU A 56 11.70 3.80 -6.88
N SER A 57 11.81 2.91 -5.89
CA SER A 57 11.33 1.52 -6.01
C SER A 57 9.82 1.43 -6.19
N GLN A 58 9.04 2.23 -5.44
CA GLN A 58 7.58 2.27 -5.59
C GLN A 58 7.16 2.84 -6.95
N ALA A 59 7.85 3.87 -7.45
CA ALA A 59 7.59 4.43 -8.78
C ALA A 59 7.82 3.38 -9.88
N ALA A 60 8.88 2.58 -9.77
CA ALA A 60 9.13 1.47 -10.69
C ALA A 60 8.01 0.41 -10.65
N ALA A 61 7.62 -0.02 -9.44
CA ALA A 61 6.54 -1.00 -9.26
C ALA A 61 5.18 -0.51 -9.80
N LEU A 62 4.88 0.79 -9.65
CA LEU A 62 3.68 1.39 -10.24
C LEU A 62 3.72 1.41 -11.77
N GLY A 63 4.90 1.64 -12.37
CA GLY A 63 5.09 1.55 -13.82
C GLY A 63 4.88 0.14 -14.37
N GLU A 64 5.42 -0.87 -13.67
CA GLU A 64 5.19 -2.28 -14.01
C GLU A 64 3.71 -2.66 -13.89
N ALA A 65 3.05 -2.26 -12.80
CA ALA A 65 1.62 -2.51 -12.60
C ALA A 65 0.76 -1.85 -13.69
N ALA A 66 1.08 -0.62 -14.10
CA ALA A 66 0.40 0.07 -15.20
C ALA A 66 0.55 -0.71 -16.52
N THR A 67 1.75 -1.22 -16.80
CA THR A 67 2.02 -2.04 -18.00
C THR A 67 1.19 -3.33 -17.98
N ILE A 68 1.16 -4.04 -16.85
CA ILE A 68 0.33 -5.26 -16.69
C ILE A 68 -1.16 -4.94 -16.89
N ILE A 69 -1.64 -3.82 -16.35
CA ILE A 69 -3.03 -3.41 -16.52
C ILE A 69 -3.34 -3.16 -18.00
N ASP A 70 -2.45 -2.49 -18.72
CA ASP A 70 -2.66 -2.21 -20.14
C ASP A 70 -2.56 -3.48 -20.99
N GLU A 71 -1.65 -4.41 -20.68
CA GLU A 71 -1.62 -5.74 -21.30
C GLU A 71 -2.90 -6.54 -21.03
N LEU A 72 -3.43 -6.48 -19.81
CA LEU A 72 -4.68 -7.16 -19.45
C LEU A 72 -5.87 -6.55 -20.18
N LYS A 73 -5.93 -5.22 -20.29
CA LYS A 73 -6.96 -4.52 -21.09
C LYS A 73 -6.86 -4.90 -22.56
N GLN A 74 -5.66 -4.95 -23.13
CA GLN A 74 -5.45 -5.39 -24.51
C GLN A 74 -5.88 -6.84 -24.68
N LYS A 75 -5.47 -7.76 -23.81
CA LYS A 75 -5.93 -9.17 -23.85
C LYS A 75 -7.45 -9.30 -23.70
N LEU A 76 -8.10 -8.40 -22.96
CA LEU A 76 -9.55 -8.38 -22.81
C LEU A 76 -10.23 -7.85 -24.07
N ALA A 77 -9.70 -6.77 -24.66
CA ALA A 77 -10.17 -6.19 -25.91
C ALA A 77 -9.94 -7.13 -27.11
N ASP A 78 -8.80 -7.80 -27.17
CA ASP A 78 -8.48 -8.81 -28.18
C ASP A 78 -9.32 -10.10 -27.98
N LYS A 79 -9.83 -10.32 -26.77
CA LYS A 79 -10.84 -11.36 -26.50
C LYS A 79 -12.26 -10.94 -26.91
N GLU A 80 -12.52 -9.67 -27.24
CA GLU A 80 -13.75 -9.30 -27.94
C GLU A 80 -13.62 -9.74 -29.40
N THR A 81 -14.14 -10.94 -29.70
CA THR A 81 -14.60 -11.47 -31.01
C THR A 81 -14.20 -12.92 -31.30
N THR A 82 -14.10 -13.77 -30.28
CA THR A 82 -14.73 -15.09 -30.42
C THR A 82 -15.96 -15.09 -29.55
N SER A 83 -17.13 -14.98 -30.19
CA SER A 83 -18.40 -15.36 -29.59
C SER A 83 -18.30 -16.84 -29.21
N VAL A 84 -17.68 -17.11 -28.06
CA VAL A 84 -17.85 -18.38 -27.38
C VAL A 84 -19.32 -18.37 -26.98
N GLU A 85 -20.15 -19.05 -27.76
CA GLU A 85 -21.52 -19.35 -27.33
C GLU A 85 -21.41 -20.00 -25.96
N ILE A 86 -21.68 -19.23 -24.91
CA ILE A 86 -21.66 -19.76 -23.56
C ILE A 86 -22.74 -20.83 -23.52
N PRO A 87 -22.38 -22.10 -23.23
CA PRO A 87 -23.34 -23.18 -23.31
C PRO A 87 -24.54 -22.92 -22.41
N THR A 88 -25.74 -22.99 -23.00
CA THR A 88 -26.99 -22.75 -22.28
C THR A 88 -27.76 -24.02 -21.99
N VAL A 89 -28.55 -23.98 -20.91
CA VAL A 89 -29.55 -24.98 -20.52
C VAL A 89 -30.91 -24.31 -20.35
N SER A 90 -31.98 -24.99 -20.79
CA SER A 90 -33.35 -24.51 -20.64
C SER A 90 -33.99 -25.12 -19.40
N VAL A 91 -34.49 -24.27 -18.50
CA VAL A 91 -35.24 -24.68 -17.31
C VAL A 91 -36.64 -24.09 -17.42
N GLY A 92 -37.59 -24.93 -17.86
CA GLY A 92 -38.94 -24.48 -18.18
C GLY A 92 -38.96 -23.54 -19.39
N LYS A 93 -39.41 -22.29 -19.21
CA LYS A 93 -39.45 -21.26 -20.26
C LYS A 93 -38.21 -20.36 -20.28
N GLU A 94 -37.32 -20.54 -19.30
CA GLU A 94 -36.19 -19.66 -19.08
C GLU A 94 -34.91 -20.35 -19.53
N THR A 95 -33.97 -19.56 -20.07
CA THR A 95 -32.67 -20.06 -20.49
C THR A 95 -31.61 -19.54 -19.53
N TYR A 96 -30.72 -20.43 -19.10
CA TYR A 96 -29.62 -20.12 -18.20
C TYR A 96 -28.30 -20.48 -18.89
N GLU A 97 -27.28 -19.67 -18.64
CA GLU A 97 -25.90 -19.93 -19.04
C GLU A 97 -25.08 -20.34 -17.82
N LEU A 98 -24.20 -21.32 -18.01
CA LEU A 98 -23.24 -21.75 -16.98
C LEU A 98 -21.95 -20.95 -17.15
N LEU A 99 -21.58 -20.15 -16.14
CA LEU A 99 -20.40 -19.28 -16.21
C LEU A 99 -19.08 -20.06 -16.04
N THR A 100 -19.12 -21.11 -15.22
CA THR A 100 -17.99 -22.00 -14.93
C THR A 100 -18.52 -23.31 -14.36
N ASP A 101 -17.81 -24.41 -14.63
CA ASP A 101 -18.05 -25.68 -13.96
C ASP A 101 -17.78 -25.54 -12.46
N PHE A 102 -18.54 -26.25 -11.64
CA PHE A 102 -18.47 -26.16 -10.17
C PHE A 102 -18.91 -27.48 -9.53
N SER A 103 -18.59 -27.68 -8.24
CA SER A 103 -19.09 -28.83 -7.50
C SER A 103 -20.30 -28.47 -6.64
N TRP A 104 -21.32 -29.33 -6.65
CA TRP A 104 -22.50 -29.19 -5.81
C TRP A 104 -22.93 -30.54 -5.26
N LYS A 105 -23.13 -30.60 -3.93
CA LYS A 105 -23.40 -31.84 -3.17
C LYS A 105 -22.41 -32.99 -3.49
N GLY A 106 -21.16 -32.65 -3.78
CA GLY A 106 -20.09 -33.63 -4.09
C GLY A 106 -20.07 -34.13 -5.54
N GLN A 107 -20.97 -33.65 -6.40
CA GLN A 107 -20.97 -33.93 -7.84
C GLN A 107 -20.38 -32.75 -8.61
N GLU A 108 -19.60 -33.02 -9.65
CA GLU A 108 -19.16 -32.01 -10.60
C GLU A 108 -20.32 -31.65 -11.54
N ILE A 109 -20.62 -30.36 -11.63
CA ILE A 109 -21.70 -29.80 -12.42
C ILE A 109 -21.08 -29.14 -13.65
N THR A 110 -21.29 -29.78 -14.80
CA THR A 110 -20.95 -29.26 -16.13
C THR A 110 -22.24 -28.97 -16.91
N ILE A 111 -22.14 -28.29 -18.06
CA ILE A 111 -23.33 -28.04 -18.88
C ILE A 111 -23.99 -29.34 -19.37
N ASP A 112 -23.20 -30.37 -19.67
CA ASP A 112 -23.72 -31.65 -20.16
C ASP A 112 -24.54 -32.35 -19.08
N VAL A 113 -24.06 -32.33 -17.83
CA VAL A 113 -24.81 -32.82 -16.66
C VAL A 113 -26.15 -32.08 -16.51
N LEU A 114 -26.15 -30.76 -16.68
CA LEU A 114 -27.38 -29.95 -16.58
C LEU A 114 -28.36 -30.21 -17.72
N ARG A 115 -27.87 -30.55 -18.91
CA ARG A 115 -28.69 -30.90 -20.08
C ARG A 115 -29.29 -32.30 -19.95
N GLU A 116 -28.56 -33.23 -19.34
CA GLU A 116 -29.00 -34.60 -19.08
C GLU A 116 -29.98 -34.66 -17.90
N ASP A 117 -29.77 -33.86 -16.84
CA ASP A 117 -30.63 -33.82 -15.66
C ASP A 117 -31.36 -32.46 -15.49
N ALA A 118 -32.53 -32.37 -16.12
CA ALA A 118 -33.40 -31.21 -16.03
C ALA A 118 -33.92 -30.92 -14.60
N LYS A 119 -33.98 -31.94 -13.71
CA LYS A 119 -34.42 -31.73 -12.33
C LYS A 119 -33.31 -31.08 -11.50
N LEU A 120 -32.08 -31.52 -11.70
CA LEU A 120 -30.89 -30.91 -11.10
C LEU A 120 -30.75 -29.45 -11.55
N ALA A 121 -30.91 -29.16 -12.84
CA ALA A 121 -30.89 -27.79 -13.34
C ALA A 121 -31.99 -26.92 -12.68
N ALA A 122 -33.20 -27.43 -12.53
CA ALA A 122 -34.28 -26.74 -11.83
C ALA A 122 -34.00 -26.52 -10.34
N GLU A 123 -33.39 -27.49 -9.66
CA GLU A 123 -33.00 -27.38 -8.26
C GLU A 123 -31.92 -26.31 -8.06
N LEU A 124 -30.89 -26.29 -8.89
CA LEU A 124 -29.80 -25.31 -8.82
C LEU A 124 -30.30 -23.88 -9.08
N VAL A 125 -31.23 -23.72 -10.02
CA VAL A 125 -31.88 -22.41 -10.26
C VAL A 125 -32.72 -21.99 -9.04
N LYS A 126 -33.44 -22.92 -8.41
CA LYS A 126 -34.25 -22.64 -7.22
C LYS A 126 -33.39 -22.27 -6.00
N GLU A 127 -32.24 -22.94 -5.83
CA GLU A 127 -31.25 -22.66 -4.78
C GLU A 127 -30.49 -21.34 -5.04
N GLY A 128 -30.58 -20.75 -6.24
CA GLY A 128 -29.98 -19.46 -6.55
C GLY A 128 -28.45 -19.52 -6.66
N VAL A 129 -27.91 -20.61 -7.22
CA VAL A 129 -26.46 -20.77 -7.39
C VAL A 129 -25.90 -19.69 -8.31
N SER A 130 -24.86 -18.99 -7.85
CA SER A 130 -24.29 -17.80 -8.52
C SER A 130 -23.64 -18.08 -9.88
N THR A 131 -23.29 -19.34 -10.16
CA THR A 131 -22.68 -19.78 -11.43
C THR A 131 -23.68 -19.97 -12.56
N LEU A 132 -24.99 -19.93 -12.27
CA LEU A 132 -26.07 -19.97 -13.27
C LEU A 132 -26.66 -18.57 -13.46
N ARG A 133 -26.45 -17.98 -14.64
CA ARG A 133 -27.01 -16.67 -14.97
C ARG A 133 -28.20 -16.82 -15.92
N LYS A 134 -29.31 -16.17 -15.59
CA LYS A 134 -30.48 -16.11 -16.48
C LYS A 134 -30.16 -15.28 -17.72
N VAL A 135 -30.37 -15.86 -18.90
CA VAL A 135 -30.23 -15.15 -20.18
C VAL A 135 -31.46 -14.28 -20.40
N ILE A 136 -31.31 -12.97 -20.22
CA ILE A 136 -32.35 -11.99 -20.54
C ILE A 136 -32.13 -11.58 -21.99
N LYS A 137 -32.94 -12.10 -22.92
CA LYS A 137 -32.97 -11.55 -24.28
C LYS A 137 -33.44 -10.10 -24.20
N LYS A 138 -32.52 -9.15 -24.40
CA LYS A 138 -32.90 -7.76 -24.68
C LYS A 138 -33.74 -7.78 -25.96
N SER A 139 -35.02 -7.45 -25.82
CA SER A 139 -35.88 -7.07 -26.96
C SER A 139 -35.55 -5.66 -27.39
#